data_AF-A0A336BTJ3-F1
#
_entry.id   AF-A0A336BTJ3-F1
#
_cell.length_a   1.000
_cell.length_b   1.000
_cell.length_c   1.000
_cell.angle_alpha   90.00
_cell.angle_beta   90.00
_cell.angle_gamma   90.00
#
_symmetry.space_group_name_H-M   'P 1'
#
loop_
_entity.id
_entity.type
_entity.pdbx_description
1 polymer ?
#
loop_
_entity_poly.entity_id
_entity_poly.type
_entity_poly.pdbx_seq_one_letter_code
_entity_poly.pdbx_strand_id
1 'polypeptide(L)' 'MKKHYPELEKVSDVLECIPHRQSQSVAKAIRVCNDVETDTVSKVCAVLKVIL' A
#
# COMPACT_ATOMS: atom_id res chain seq x y z
N MET A 1 -0.33 -17.24 6.73
CA MET A 1 -1.07 -17.37 5.45
C MET A 1 -0.89 -16.08 4.67
N LYS A 2 -0.21 -16.12 3.53
CA LYS A 2 -0.17 -14.98 2.61
C LYS A 2 -1.55 -14.87 1.99
N LYS A 3 -2.25 -13.76 2.24
CA LYS A 3 -3.60 -13.49 1.73
C LYS A 3 -3.52 -12.23 0.86
N HIS A 4 -4.18 -12.30 -0.29
CA HIS A 4 -4.40 -11.17 -1.17
C HIS A 4 -5.83 -10.67 -0.97
N TYR A 5 -6.02 -9.35 -0.97
CA TYR A 5 -7.30 -8.69 -0.74
C TYR A 5 -7.65 -7.78 -1.93
N PRO A 6 -8.50 -8.23 -2.87
CA PRO A 6 -8.86 -7.45 -4.07
C PRO A 6 -9.48 -6.08 -3.77
N GLU A 7 -10.17 -5.95 -2.64
CA GLU A 7 -10.77 -4.67 -2.21
C GLU A 7 -9.71 -3.61 -1.91
N LEU A 8 -8.53 -4.01 -1.43
CA LEU A 8 -7.41 -3.10 -1.18
C LEU A 8 -6.80 -2.56 -2.46
N GLU A 9 -6.88 -3.27 -3.58
CA GLU A 9 -6.47 -2.74 -4.89
C GLU A 9 -7.37 -1.57 -5.30
N LYS A 10 -8.69 -1.74 -5.18
CA LYS A 10 -9.66 -0.67 -5.49
C LYS A 10 -9.46 0.56 -4.61
N VAL A 11 -9.20 0.36 -3.31
CA VAL A 11 -8.89 1.46 -2.38
C VAL A 11 -7.60 2.17 -2.80
N SER A 12 -6.56 1.42 -3.18
CA SER A 12 -5.32 2.00 -3.68
C SER A 12 -5.53 2.82 -4.95
N ASP A 13 -6.31 2.32 -5.91
CA ASP A 13 -6.58 3.00 -7.17
C ASP A 13 -7.28 4.35 -6.93
N VAL A 14 -8.29 4.38 -6.04
CA VAL A 14 -8.97 5.62 -5.66
C VAL A 14 -8.02 6.61 -5.00
N LEU A 15 -7.16 6.14 -4.09
CA LEU A 15 -6.18 7.00 -3.40
C LEU A 15 -5.12 7.59 -4.34
N GLU A 16 -4.74 6.85 -5.38
CA GLU A 16 -3.76 7.30 -6.38
C GLU A 16 -4.30 8.43 -7.27
N CYS A 17 -5.61 8.47 -7.50
CA CYS A 17 -6.27 9.55 -8.22
C CYS A 17 -6.32 10.89 -7.45
N ILE A 18 -6.06 10.88 -6.14
CA ILE A 18 -6.05 12.11 -5.34
C ILE A 18 -4.70 12.81 -5.55
N PRO A 19 -4.65 14.07 -6.02
CA PRO A 19 -3.42 14.81 -6.25
C PRO A 19 -2.82 15.34 -4.94
N HIS A 20 -2.68 14.45 -3.96
CA HIS A 20 -2.11 14.73 -2.65
C HIS A 20 -1.03 13.68 -2.35
N ARG A 21 0.18 14.14 -2.04
CA ARG A 21 1.35 13.28 -1.84
C ARG A 21 1.09 12.16 -0.83
N GLN A 22 0.42 12.46 0.28
CA GLN A 22 0.16 11.46 1.31
C GLN A 22 -0.81 10.38 0.83
N SER A 23 -1.83 10.74 0.03
CA SER A 23 -2.77 9.77 -0.53
C SER A 23 -2.05 8.80 -1.47
N GLN A 24 -1.16 9.31 -2.32
CA GLN A 24 -0.32 8.49 -3.21
C GLN A 24 0.67 7.61 -2.43
N SER A 25 1.26 8.11 -1.35
CA SER A 25 2.11 7.31 -0.45
C SER A 25 1.31 6.18 0.22
N VAL A 26 0.09 6.43 0.69
CA VAL A 26 -0.79 5.42 1.27
C VAL A 26 -1.18 4.38 0.22
N ALA A 27 -1.56 4.78 -0.99
CA ALA A 27 -1.87 3.87 -2.10
C ALA A 27 -0.70 2.90 -2.35
N LYS A 28 0.52 3.43 -2.47
CA LYS A 28 1.72 2.61 -2.66
C LYS A 28 1.98 1.64 -1.50
N ALA A 29 1.79 2.08 -0.26
CA ALA A 29 1.93 1.21 0.91
C ALA A 29 0.90 0.08 0.92
N ILE A 30 -0.35 0.37 0.54
CA ILE A 30 -1.41 -0.64 0.40
C ILE A 30 -1.02 -1.69 -0.64
N ARG A 31 -0.54 -1.30 -1.83
CA ARG A 31 -0.08 -2.24 -2.87
C ARG A 31 1.02 -3.17 -2.36
N VAL A 32 2.05 -2.63 -1.70
CA VAL A 32 3.16 -3.42 -1.13
C VAL A 32 2.67 -4.36 -0.03
N CYS A 33 1.75 -3.91 0.83
CA CYS A 33 1.19 -4.73 1.88
C CYS A 33 0.27 -5.84 1.35
N ASN A 34 -0.41 -5.61 0.24
CA ASN A 34 -1.34 -6.55 -0.39
C ASN A 34 -0.66 -7.56 -1.33
N ASP A 35 0.59 -7.31 -1.69
CA ASP A 35 1.41 -8.27 -2.42
C ASP A 35 1.76 -9.47 -1.53
N VAL A 36 1.46 -10.67 -2.03
CA VAL A 36 1.72 -11.94 -1.36
C VAL A 36 3.20 -12.31 -1.43
N GLU A 37 3.94 -11.81 -2.41
CA GLU A 37 5.36 -12.13 -2.58
C GLU A 37 6.25 -11.30 -1.66
N THR A 38 5.90 -10.03 -1.46
CA THR A 38 6.60 -9.10 -0.57
C THR A 38 6.77 -9.62 0.87
N ASP A 39 7.98 -9.52 1.40
CA ASP A 39 8.34 -9.90 2.78
C ASP A 39 7.91 -8.86 3.84
N THR A 40 7.85 -9.27 5.09
CA THR A 40 7.37 -8.41 6.20
C THR A 40 8.20 -7.14 6.39
N VAL A 41 9.52 -7.18 6.20
CA VAL A 41 10.38 -6.01 6.37
C VAL A 41 10.07 -4.97 5.29
N SER A 42 9.91 -5.41 4.05
CA SER A 42 9.49 -4.54 2.94
C SER A 42 8.12 -3.90 3.20
N LYS A 43 7.17 -4.63 3.77
CA LYS A 43 5.86 -4.09 4.18
C LYS A 43 5.99 -3.02 5.26
N VAL A 44 6.79 -3.26 6.29
CA VAL A 44 7.07 -2.28 7.35
C VAL A 44 7.72 -1.02 6.78
N CYS A 45 8.72 -1.16 5.92
CA CYS A 45 9.36 -0.04 5.24
C CYS A 45 8.39 0.79 4.39
N ALA A 46 7.42 0.15 3.72
CA ALA A 46 6.40 0.86 2.95
C ALA A 46 5.46 1.67 3.84
N VAL A 47 5.05 1.11 4.99
CA VAL A 47 4.23 1.84 5.97
C VAL A 47 5.00 3.00 6.60
N LEU A 48 6.28 2.81 6.94
CA LEU A 48 7.10 3.88 7.53
C LEU A 48 7.26 5.09 6.61
N LYS A 49 7.34 4.89 5.28
CA LYS A 49 7.39 5.98 4.27
C LYS A 49 6.11 6.82 4.18
N VAL A 50 5.01 6.37 4.80
CA VAL A 50 3.76 7.13 4.89
C VAL A 50 3.75 8.03 6.13
N ILE A 51 4.43 7.61 7.20
CA ILE A 51 4.40 8.24 8.52
C ILE A 51 5.55 9.24 8.69
N LEU A 52 6.74 8.89 8.18
CA LEU A 52 7.97 9.69 8.22
C LEU A 52 8.11 10.56 6.98
#